data_AF-A0A9C9Y564-F1
#
_entry.id   AF-A0A9C9Y564-F1
#
_cell.length_a   1.000
_cell.length_b   1.000
_cell.length_c   1.000
_cell.angle_alpha   90.00
_cell.angle_beta   90.00
_cell.angle_gamma   90.00
#
_symmetry.space_group_name_H-M   'P 1'
#
loop_
_entity.id
_entity.type
_entity.pdbx_description
1 polymer ?
#
loop_
_entity_poly.entity_id
_entity_poly.type
_entity_poly.pdbx_seq_one_letter_code
_entity_poly.pdbx_strand_id
1 'polypeptide(L)'
;YNIFLVRPDIHTQFGFGGLKEIELITLFKQRTKITELDEIASLWNSYQNNDTKELIKVAKRLRIKYPFIYKAVKAHLDRIPSKKSPGCPTKTLIEIMNNLETNSFGEVFKEFNKRESIYGFGDLQVKRLFDEIKNKS
;
A
#
# COMPACT_ATOMS: atom_id res chain seq x y z
N TYR A 1 5.87 3.48 27.77
CA TYR A 1 6.60 4.25 26.75
C TYR A 1 5.67 5.27 26.09
N ASN A 2 6.18 6.45 25.70
CA ASN A 2 5.41 7.42 24.93
C ASN A 2 5.73 7.26 23.45
N ILE A 3 4.80 6.66 22.70
CA ILE A 3 4.96 6.41 21.26
C ILE A 3 4.00 7.33 20.50
N PHE A 4 4.50 7.94 19.43
CA PHE A 4 3.75 8.90 18.62
C PHE A 4 3.83 8.54 17.14
N LEU A 5 2.72 8.72 16.44
CA LEU A 5 2.60 8.63 14.99
C LEU A 5 2.90 9.99 14.36
N VAL A 6 3.85 10.01 13.43
CA VAL A 6 4.10 11.12 12.51
C VAL A 6 3.91 10.57 11.10
N ARG A 7 3.08 11.23 10.29
CA ARG A 7 2.86 10.86 8.89
C ARG A 7 2.42 12.05 8.06
N PRO A 8 2.68 12.07 6.74
CA PRO A 8 2.04 13.03 5.84
C PRO A 8 0.52 12.84 5.83
N ASP A 9 -0.20 13.96 5.72
CA ASP A 9 -1.67 13.96 5.62
C ASP A 9 -2.14 13.20 4.37
N ILE A 10 -1.47 13.48 3.25
CA ILE A 10 -1.68 12.82 1.97
C ILE A 10 -0.59 11.80 1.75
N HIS A 11 -0.99 10.54 1.53
CA HIS A 11 -0.05 9.50 1.11
C HIS A 11 0.21 9.64 -0.40
N THR A 12 1.45 9.89 -0.77
CA THR A 12 1.92 9.92 -2.15
C THR A 12 3.11 8.97 -2.30
N GLN A 13 3.52 8.69 -3.54
CA GLN A 13 4.74 7.94 -3.84
C GLN A 13 6.02 8.57 -3.25
N PHE A 14 5.98 9.85 -2.86
CA PHE A 14 7.15 10.57 -2.33
C PHE A 14 7.23 10.56 -0.80
N GLY A 15 6.19 10.10 -0.10
CA GLY A 15 6.16 10.10 1.37
C GLY A 15 6.53 11.45 1.97
N PHE A 16 7.52 11.47 2.87
CA PHE A 16 8.06 12.71 3.45
C PHE A 16 8.96 13.50 2.49
N GLY A 17 9.52 12.88 1.46
CA GLY A 17 10.46 13.53 0.52
C GLY A 17 9.81 14.58 -0.37
N GLY A 18 8.48 14.62 -0.44
CA GLY A 18 7.73 15.67 -1.13
C GLY A 18 7.41 16.91 -0.27
N LEU A 19 7.81 16.91 1.01
CA LEU A 19 7.47 17.97 1.96
C LEU A 19 8.65 18.92 2.17
N LYS A 20 8.33 20.20 2.38
CA LYS A 20 9.29 21.24 2.79
C LYS A 20 9.57 21.15 4.28
N GLU A 21 10.66 21.77 4.71
CA GLU A 21 11.08 21.82 6.12
C GLU A 21 9.96 22.28 7.06
N ILE A 22 9.25 23.35 6.71
CA ILE A 22 8.14 23.89 7.53
C ILE A 22 7.00 22.89 7.70
N GLU A 23 6.72 22.09 6.67
CA GLU A 23 5.68 21.05 6.70
C GLU A 23 6.11 19.89 7.59
N LEU A 24 7.39 19.47 7.51
CA LEU A 24 7.96 18.43 8.38
C LEU A 24 7.93 18.83 9.86
N ILE A 25 8.33 20.07 10.17
CA ILE A 25 8.27 20.61 11.54
C ILE A 25 6.82 20.60 12.05
N THR A 26 5.88 21.01 11.20
CA THR A 26 4.45 21.04 11.55
C THR A 26 3.92 19.64 11.86
N LEU A 27 4.20 18.66 11.00
CA LEU A 27 3.80 17.27 11.21
C LEU A 27 4.38 16.68 12.50
N PHE A 28 5.64 16.99 12.82
CA PHE A 28 6.26 16.51 14.07
C PHE A 28 5.59 17.12 15.31
N LYS A 29 5.20 18.40 15.26
CA LYS A 29 4.46 19.06 16.34
C LYS A 29 3.05 18.49 16.49
N GLN A 30 2.39 18.14 15.39
CA GLN A 30 1.04 17.58 15.33
C GLN A 30 0.98 16.04 15.49
N ARG A 31 2.09 15.42 15.90
CA ARG A 31 2.17 13.97 16.11
C ARG A 31 1.06 13.45 17.02
N THR A 32 0.49 12.30 16.65
CA THR A 32 -0.61 11.70 17.39
C THR A 32 -0.08 10.65 18.36
N LYS A 33 -0.44 10.71 19.65
CA LYS A 33 -0.07 9.67 20.61
C LYS A 33 -0.76 8.36 20.25
N ILE A 34 0.02 7.28 20.18
CA ILE A 34 -0.49 5.93 19.94
C ILE A 34 -0.83 5.29 21.29
N THR A 35 -2.06 4.78 21.42
CA THR A 35 -2.52 4.08 22.63
C THR A 35 -2.87 2.61 22.37
N GLU A 36 -3.13 2.24 21.13
CA GLU A 36 -3.54 0.90 20.68
C GLU A 36 -2.33 0.06 20.23
N LEU A 37 -1.30 0.01 21.09
CA LEU A 37 -0.02 -0.64 20.74
C LEU A 37 -0.17 -2.14 20.55
N ASP A 38 -0.96 -2.81 21.40
CA ASP A 38 -1.17 -4.25 21.33
C ASP A 38 -1.94 -4.64 20.07
N GLU A 39 -2.96 -3.86 19.68
CA GLU A 39 -3.68 -4.09 18.44
C GLU A 39 -2.78 -3.86 17.23
N ILE A 40 -1.98 -2.80 17.21
CA ILE A 40 -1.05 -2.53 16.11
C ILE A 40 0.01 -3.64 16.02
N ALA A 41 0.55 -4.11 17.15
CA ALA A 41 1.49 -5.22 17.18
C ALA A 41 0.84 -6.53 16.69
N SER A 42 -0.43 -6.77 17.04
CA SER A 42 -1.16 -7.96 16.60
C SER A 42 -1.34 -8.04 15.08
N LEU A 43 -1.43 -6.90 14.39
CA LEU A 43 -1.49 -6.85 12.93
C LEU A 43 -0.25 -7.51 12.29
N TRP A 44 0.93 -7.27 12.87
CA TRP A 44 2.16 -7.86 12.36
C TRP A 44 2.15 -9.38 12.47
N ASN A 45 1.73 -9.92 13.63
CA ASN A 45 1.59 -11.35 13.84
C ASN A 45 0.59 -11.98 12.87
N SER A 46 -0.58 -11.36 12.66
CA SER A 46 -1.57 -11.84 11.69
C SER A 46 -1.04 -11.78 10.26
N TYR A 47 -0.34 -10.71 9.89
CA TYR A 47 0.26 -10.54 8.56
C TYR A 47 1.30 -11.64 8.27
N GLN A 48 2.24 -11.87 9.19
CA GLN A 48 3.30 -12.88 9.02
C GLN A 48 2.73 -14.29 8.88
N ASN A 49 1.64 -14.60 9.59
CA ASN A 49 0.99 -15.91 9.56
C ASN A 49 -0.05 -16.06 8.43
N ASN A 50 -0.19 -15.08 7.54
CA ASN A 50 -1.25 -15.01 6.52
C ASN A 50 -2.67 -15.16 7.10
N ASP A 51 -2.90 -14.78 8.37
CA ASP A 51 -4.22 -14.77 8.99
C ASP A 51 -4.99 -13.52 8.55
N THR A 52 -5.47 -13.58 7.31
CA THR A 52 -6.22 -12.49 6.68
C THR A 52 -7.52 -12.17 7.40
N LYS A 53 -8.11 -13.14 8.12
CA LYS A 53 -9.37 -12.97 8.87
C LYS A 53 -9.15 -12.13 10.12
N GLU A 54 -8.16 -12.47 10.95
CA GLU A 54 -7.86 -11.64 12.12
C GLU A 54 -7.27 -10.30 11.70
N LEU A 55 -6.43 -10.26 10.65
CA LEU A 55 -5.82 -9.03 10.15
C LEU A 55 -6.88 -7.97 9.78
N ILE A 56 -7.90 -8.34 8.99
CA ILE A 56 -8.96 -7.39 8.60
C ILE A 56 -9.86 -7.00 9.78
N LYS A 57 -10.09 -7.92 10.72
CA LYS A 57 -10.90 -7.67 11.92
C LYS A 57 -10.23 -6.65 12.83
N VAL A 58 -8.93 -6.82 13.13
CA VAL A 58 -8.14 -5.85 13.89
C VAL A 58 -8.12 -4.50 13.19
N ALA A 59 -7.86 -4.49 11.87
CA ALA A 59 -7.82 -3.26 11.09
C ALA A 59 -9.15 -2.49 11.10
N LYS A 60 -10.29 -3.19 11.10
CA LYS A 60 -11.62 -2.56 11.24
C LYS A 60 -11.80 -1.87 12.59
N ARG A 61 -11.32 -2.47 13.68
CA ARG A 61 -11.35 -1.84 15.03
C ARG A 61 -10.54 -0.55 15.05
N LEU A 62 -9.36 -0.55 14.42
CA LEU A 62 -8.47 0.60 14.35
C LEU A 62 -8.90 1.68 13.35
N ARG A 63 -9.88 1.39 12.47
CA ARG A 63 -10.23 2.24 11.31
C ARG A 63 -10.58 3.69 11.65
N ILE A 64 -11.25 3.92 12.78
CA ILE A 64 -11.69 5.27 13.16
C ILE A 64 -10.49 6.16 13.47
N LYS A 65 -9.50 5.64 14.20
CA LYS A 65 -8.32 6.40 14.63
C LYS A 65 -7.17 6.33 13.62
N TYR A 66 -7.02 5.20 12.94
CA TYR A 66 -5.96 4.92 11.99
C TYR A 66 -6.54 4.41 10.66
N PRO A 67 -7.30 5.24 9.92
CA PRO A 67 -7.97 4.82 8.69
C PRO A 67 -6.99 4.29 7.63
N PHE A 68 -5.74 4.73 7.65
CA PHE A 68 -4.69 4.26 6.75
C PHE A 68 -4.30 2.79 6.98
N ILE A 69 -4.37 2.28 8.21
CA ILE A 69 -4.11 0.86 8.51
C ILE A 69 -5.15 -0.01 7.79
N TYR A 70 -6.43 0.36 7.90
CA TYR A 70 -7.50 -0.35 7.20
C TYR A 70 -7.31 -0.33 5.68
N LYS A 71 -6.93 0.82 5.11
CA LYS A 71 -6.62 0.93 3.67
C LYS A 71 -5.47 0.01 3.26
N ALA A 72 -4.38 -0.01 4.03
CA ALA A 72 -3.22 -0.86 3.75
C ALA A 72 -3.54 -2.36 3.85
N VAL A 73 -4.30 -2.76 4.88
CA VAL A 73 -4.75 -4.15 5.01
C VAL A 73 -5.68 -4.55 3.87
N LYS A 74 -6.61 -3.68 3.47
CA LYS A 74 -7.48 -3.95 2.33
C LYS A 74 -6.66 -4.13 1.04
N ALA A 75 -5.72 -3.23 0.77
CA ALA A 75 -4.80 -3.38 -0.36
C ALA A 75 -4.03 -4.71 -0.29
N HIS A 76 -3.52 -5.09 0.89
CA HIS A 76 -2.87 -6.39 1.05
C HIS A 76 -3.78 -7.58 0.68
N LEU A 77 -5.05 -7.54 1.06
CA LEU A 77 -6.00 -8.59 0.65
C LEU A 77 -6.28 -8.55 -0.86
N ASP A 78 -6.47 -7.36 -1.41
CA ASP A 78 -6.79 -7.14 -2.83
C ASP A 78 -5.62 -7.58 -3.74
N ARG A 79 -4.37 -7.57 -3.26
CA ARG A 79 -3.21 -8.08 -4.02
C ARG A 79 -3.09 -9.60 -4.08
N ILE A 80 -3.83 -10.34 -3.25
CA ILE A 80 -3.73 -11.81 -3.23
C ILE A 80 -4.56 -12.39 -4.40
N PRO A 81 -3.94 -13.16 -5.31
CA PRO A 81 -4.68 -13.81 -6.39
C PRO A 81 -5.72 -14.81 -5.84
N SER A 82 -6.81 -14.99 -6.58
CA SER A 82 -7.85 -15.99 -6.31
C SER A 82 -8.28 -16.66 -7.61
N LYS A 83 -9.13 -17.68 -7.53
CA LYS A 83 -9.70 -18.34 -8.72
C LYS A 83 -10.43 -17.37 -9.68
N LYS A 84 -10.90 -16.23 -9.18
CA LYS A 84 -11.69 -15.25 -9.96
C LYS A 84 -10.92 -13.98 -10.34
N SER A 85 -9.72 -13.78 -9.80
CA SER A 85 -8.96 -12.54 -9.99
C SER A 85 -7.46 -12.78 -9.85
N PRO A 86 -6.62 -12.22 -10.74
CA PRO A 86 -5.16 -12.32 -10.64
C PRO A 86 -4.57 -11.45 -9.51
N GLY A 87 -5.42 -10.77 -8.73
CA GLY A 87 -5.02 -9.75 -7.77
C GLY A 87 -5.03 -8.36 -8.41
N CYS A 88 -5.31 -7.34 -7.59
CA CYS A 88 -5.47 -5.97 -8.04
C CYS A 88 -4.22 -5.39 -8.74
N PRO A 89 -2.97 -5.59 -8.25
CA PRO A 89 -1.78 -5.11 -8.97
C PRO A 89 -1.67 -5.63 -10.40
N THR A 90 -1.85 -6.93 -10.59
CA THR A 90 -1.79 -7.58 -11.92
C THR A 90 -2.91 -7.07 -12.82
N LYS A 91 -4.13 -6.94 -12.28
CA LYS A 91 -5.27 -6.40 -13.02
C LYS A 91 -5.00 -4.97 -13.50
N THR A 92 -4.50 -4.10 -12.62
CA THR A 92 -4.17 -2.71 -12.97
C THR A 92 -3.05 -2.62 -14.00
N LEU A 93 -2.04 -3.51 -13.95
CA LEU A 93 -1.00 -3.58 -14.98
C LEU A 93 -1.57 -3.90 -16.37
N ILE A 94 -2.45 -4.90 -16.46
CA ILE A 94 -3.14 -5.26 -17.71
C ILE A 94 -3.95 -4.06 -18.23
N GLU A 95 -4.70 -3.40 -17.35
CA GLU A 95 -5.48 -2.21 -17.71
C GLU A 95 -4.59 -1.07 -18.22
N ILE A 96 -3.44 -0.82 -17.58
CA ILE A 96 -2.50 0.23 -18.01
C ILE A 96 -1.92 -0.10 -19.39
N MET A 97 -1.46 -1.34 -19.61
CA MET A 97 -0.91 -1.78 -20.89
C MET A 97 -1.92 -1.61 -22.02
N ASN A 98 -3.18 -1.99 -21.79
CA ASN A 98 -4.25 -1.84 -22.79
C ASN A 98 -4.61 -0.38 -23.04
N ASN A 99 -4.75 0.43 -21.98
CA ASN A 99 -5.15 1.84 -22.12
C ASN A 99 -4.08 2.71 -22.77
N LEU A 100 -2.79 2.38 -22.57
CA LEU A 100 -1.67 3.10 -23.14
C LEU A 100 -1.20 2.49 -24.48
N GLU A 101 -1.76 1.34 -24.88
CA GLU A 101 -1.33 0.57 -26.06
C GLU A 101 0.19 0.34 -26.11
N THR A 102 0.80 0.11 -24.94
CA THR A 102 2.26 0.04 -24.79
C THR A 102 2.70 -1.24 -24.08
N ASN A 103 3.85 -1.75 -24.53
CA ASN A 103 4.58 -2.83 -23.88
C ASN A 103 5.89 -2.31 -23.25
N SER A 104 6.04 -0.99 -23.11
CA SER A 104 7.17 -0.36 -22.44
C SER A 104 7.02 -0.46 -20.93
N PHE A 105 7.90 -1.23 -20.28
CA PHE A 105 7.89 -1.36 -18.83
C PHE A 105 8.01 0.01 -18.12
N GLY A 106 8.83 0.93 -18.63
CA GLY A 106 9.04 2.23 -17.99
C GLY A 106 7.77 3.09 -17.96
N GLU A 107 7.01 3.10 -19.06
CA GLU A 107 5.74 3.84 -19.14
C GLU A 107 4.68 3.22 -18.23
N VAL A 108 4.55 1.89 -18.28
CA VAL A 108 3.60 1.13 -17.46
C VAL A 108 3.93 1.29 -15.98
N PHE A 109 5.21 1.18 -15.60
CA PHE A 109 5.66 1.34 -14.22
C PHE A 109 5.37 2.74 -13.67
N LYS A 110 5.64 3.79 -14.46
CA LYS A 110 5.36 5.17 -14.06
C LYS A 110 3.88 5.37 -13.77
N GLU A 111 3.01 4.83 -14.62
CA GLU A 111 1.57 4.94 -14.43
C GLU A 111 1.05 4.07 -13.28
N PHE A 112 1.60 2.86 -13.13
CA PHE A 112 1.29 1.96 -12.02
C PHE A 112 1.58 2.63 -10.67
N ASN A 113 2.76 3.25 -10.51
CA ASN A 113 3.11 3.94 -9.26
C ASN A 113 2.19 5.11 -8.94
N LYS A 114 1.62 5.79 -9.94
CA LYS A 114 0.63 6.85 -9.69
C LYS A 114 -0.70 6.28 -9.19
N ARG A 115 -1.18 5.20 -9.79
CA ARG A 115 -2.50 4.62 -9.48
C ARG A 115 -2.49 3.77 -8.21
N GLU A 116 -1.40 3.04 -8.00
CA GLU A 116 -1.32 1.92 -7.05
C GLU A 116 -0.17 2.10 -6.05
N SER A 117 0.19 3.35 -5.74
CA SER A 117 1.26 3.69 -4.78
C SER A 117 1.07 3.04 -3.41
N ILE A 118 -0.18 2.69 -3.05
CA ILE A 118 -0.55 2.05 -1.79
C ILE A 118 0.16 0.70 -1.56
N TYR A 119 0.56 0.00 -2.63
CA TYR A 119 1.31 -1.26 -2.49
C TYR A 119 2.78 -1.06 -2.18
N GLY A 120 3.35 0.12 -2.44
CA GLY A 120 4.76 0.40 -2.24
C GLY A 120 5.69 -0.54 -3.02
N PHE A 121 5.25 -1.04 -4.17
CA PHE A 121 6.05 -1.96 -4.98
C PHE A 121 7.21 -1.24 -5.67
N GLY A 122 8.40 -1.80 -5.51
CA GLY A 122 9.57 -1.39 -6.29
C GLY A 122 9.52 -1.86 -7.74
N ASP A 123 10.41 -1.31 -8.57
CA ASP A 123 10.56 -1.65 -9.98
C ASP A 123 10.72 -3.16 -10.22
N LEU A 124 11.56 -3.85 -9.45
CA LEU A 124 11.74 -5.30 -9.57
C LEU A 124 10.46 -6.10 -9.27
N GLN A 125 9.63 -5.66 -8.33
CA GLN A 125 8.38 -6.34 -7.99
C GLN A 125 7.35 -6.15 -9.11
N VAL A 126 7.21 -4.92 -9.63
CA VAL A 126 6.31 -4.65 -10.74
C VAL A 126 6.79 -5.32 -12.02
N LYS A 127 8.11 -5.36 -12.27
CA LYS A 127 8.70 -6.01 -13.45
C LYS A 127 8.38 -7.49 -13.50
N ARG A 128 8.46 -8.20 -12.36
CA ARG A 128 8.08 -9.62 -12.29
C ARG A 128 6.62 -9.84 -12.71
N LEU A 129 5.69 -9.05 -12.17
CA LEU A 129 4.27 -9.14 -12.55
C LEU A 129 4.06 -8.83 -14.04
N PHE A 130 4.72 -7.79 -14.54
CA PHE A 130 4.69 -7.39 -15.94
C PHE A 130 5.17 -8.50 -16.88
N ASP A 131 6.32 -9.12 -16.57
CA ASP A 131 6.88 -10.20 -17.37
C ASP A 131 6.00 -11.47 -17.31
N GLU A 132 5.40 -11.77 -16.16
CA GLU A 132 4.43 -12.87 -16.03
C GLU A 132 3.18 -12.67 -16.90
N ILE A 133 2.69 -11.43 -17.03
CA ILE A 133 1.57 -11.10 -17.93
C ILE A 133 1.98 -11.37 -19.38
N LYS A 134 3.16 -10.89 -19.78
CA LYS A 134 3.68 -11.06 -21.15
C LYS A 134 3.94 -12.52 -21.52
N ASN A 135 4.42 -13.33 -20.58
CA ASN A 135 4.69 -14.75 -20.84
C ASN A 135 3.42 -15.61 -20.91
N LYS A 136 2.27 -15.09 -20.46
CA LYS A 136 0.96 -15.77 -20.53
C LYS A 136 0.10 -15.27 -21.69
N SER A 137 0.51 -14.21 -22.38
CA SER A 137 -0.18 -13.62 -23.53
C SER A 137 0.35 -14.22 -24.83
#